data_AF-A0A377PLC7-F1
#
_entry.id   AF-A0A377PLC7-F1
#
_cell.length_a   1.000
_cell.length_b   1.000
_cell.length_c   1.000
_cell.angle_alpha   90.00
_cell.angle_beta   90.00
_cell.angle_gamma   90.00
#
_symmetry.space_group_name_H-M   'P 1'
#
loop_
_entity.id
_entity.type
_entity.pdbx_description
1 polymer ?
#
loop_
_entity_poly.entity_id
_entity_poly.type
_entity_poly.pdbx_seq_one_letter_code
_entity_poly.pdbx_strand_id
1 'polypeptide(L)'
;MALLEIQHLPGVPKERIELANGSNFYNWLVQQAFDRDIAIVINGVLADEETELSFKLTELHRIQIFNQPRSIVSDILSPVFKLVTKVFSFLAPKPSFSTSADNNAKESPNNKLTGQTNIARTYQARPDIYGQVRSFPDLIQQSMFEFTDNIKYVTEWMNFGIGQYTVESVRYSRVKSGFDCRR
;
A
#
# COMPACT_ATOMS: atom_id res chain seq x y z
N MET A 1 16.88 29.06 6.76
CA MET A 1 16.05 29.06 7.99
C MET A 1 15.09 27.90 7.87
N ALA A 2 14.83 27.18 8.96
CA ALA A 2 13.83 26.11 8.98
C ALA A 2 12.44 26.73 9.14
N LEU A 3 11.44 26.19 8.44
CA LEU A 3 10.09 26.73 8.45
C LEU A 3 9.14 25.82 9.23
N LEU A 4 8.59 26.36 10.31
CA LEU A 4 7.60 25.71 11.17
C LEU A 4 6.23 26.31 10.90
N GLU A 5 5.22 25.45 10.76
CA GLU A 5 3.82 25.86 10.66
C GLU A 5 3.03 25.29 11.84
N ILE A 6 2.37 26.15 12.59
CA ILE A 6 1.50 25.74 13.70
C ILE A 6 0.06 25.96 13.30
N GLN A 7 -0.76 24.92 13.44
CA GLN A 7 -2.20 24.99 13.27
C GLN A 7 -2.89 24.76 14.61
N HIS A 8 -3.33 25.86 15.22
CA HIS A 8 -4.05 25.83 16.50
C HIS A 8 -5.45 25.22 16.38
N LEU A 9 -6.16 25.49 15.28
CA LEU A 9 -7.52 25.00 15.05
C LEU A 9 -7.75 24.66 13.55
N PRO A 10 -8.63 23.70 13.22
CA PRO A 10 -9.10 23.48 11.86
C PRO A 10 -9.68 24.77 11.26
N GLY A 11 -9.27 25.13 10.03
CA GLY A 11 -9.80 26.29 9.31
C GLY A 11 -9.25 27.66 9.73
N VAL A 12 -8.49 27.73 10.83
CA VAL A 12 -7.77 28.97 11.23
C VAL A 12 -6.46 29.08 10.45
N PRO A 13 -6.01 30.29 10.08
CA PRO A 13 -4.71 30.49 9.44
C PRO A 13 -3.58 29.85 10.25
N LYS A 14 -2.65 29.19 9.55
CA LYS A 14 -1.46 28.62 10.17
C LYS A 14 -0.51 29.74 10.57
N GLU A 15 -0.04 29.68 11.81
CA GLU A 15 1.07 30.49 12.28
C GLU A 15 2.37 29.96 11.66
N ARG A 16 3.24 30.86 11.21
CA ARG A 16 4.50 30.51 10.56
C ARG A 16 5.65 31.08 11.36
N ILE A 17 6.59 30.21 11.74
CA ILE A 17 7.75 30.57 12.53
C ILE A 17 9.00 30.14 11.75
N GLU A 18 9.92 31.07 11.58
CA GLU A 18 11.22 30.79 10.99
C GLU A 18 12.26 30.65 12.09
N LEU A 19 12.95 29.51 12.10
CA LEU A 19 14.01 29.24 13.07
C LEU A 19 15.37 29.22 12.39
N ALA A 20 16.38 29.71 13.11
CA ALA A 20 17.75 29.71 12.63
C ALA A 20 18.26 28.27 12.44
N ASN A 21 18.97 28.03 11.33
CA ASN A 21 19.61 26.74 11.09
C ASN A 21 20.58 26.42 12.24
N GLY A 22 20.62 25.17 12.69
CA GLY A 22 21.46 24.70 13.80
C GLY A 22 20.80 24.73 15.18
N SER A 23 19.65 25.40 15.34
CA SER A 23 18.85 25.34 16.58
C SER A 23 18.26 23.94 16.79
N ASN A 24 18.14 23.51 18.05
CA ASN A 24 17.57 22.21 18.38
C ASN A 24 16.03 22.31 18.43
N PHE A 25 15.34 21.44 17.69
CA PHE A 25 13.88 21.47 17.58
C PHE A 25 13.19 21.15 18.92
N TYR A 26 13.61 20.10 19.61
CA TYR A 26 13.02 19.71 20.90
C TYR A 26 13.13 20.80 21.97
N ASN A 27 14.29 21.45 22.08
CA ASN A 27 14.48 22.55 23.02
C ASN A 27 13.52 23.72 22.76
N TRP A 28 13.28 24.04 21.49
CA TRP A 28 12.30 25.05 21.11
C TRP A 28 10.87 24.58 21.40
N LEU A 29 10.56 23.31 21.11
CA LEU A 29 9.24 22.73 21.30
C LEU A 29 8.80 22.78 22.77
N VAL A 30 9.70 22.45 23.71
CA VAL A 30 9.42 22.46 25.15
C VAL A 30 9.19 23.88 25.70
N GLN A 31 9.69 24.91 25.02
CA GLN A 31 9.42 26.31 25.38
C GLN A 31 8.03 26.78 24.95
N GLN A 32 7.37 26.05 24.05
CA GLN A 32 6.03 26.39 23.59
C GLN A 32 4.98 25.81 24.53
N ALA A 33 3.98 26.63 24.89
CA ALA A 33 2.83 26.18 25.65
C ALA A 33 1.75 25.64 24.69
N PHE A 34 1.61 24.31 24.61
CA PHE A 34 0.49 23.67 23.92
C PHE A 34 -0.54 23.17 24.94
N ASP A 35 -1.79 23.61 24.79
CA ASP A 35 -2.87 23.30 25.74
C ASP A 35 -3.49 21.90 25.56
N ARG A 36 -3.12 21.16 24.51
CA ARG A 36 -3.71 19.87 24.15
C ARG A 36 -2.67 18.93 23.53
N ASP A 37 -3.07 17.68 23.33
CA ASP A 37 -2.29 16.72 22.52
C ASP A 37 -1.96 17.33 21.14
N ILE A 38 -0.69 17.19 20.76
CA ILE A 38 -0.17 17.70 19.49
C ILE A 38 0.15 16.55 18.54
N ALA A 39 -0.13 16.75 17.25
CA ALA A 39 0.40 15.92 16.18
C ALA A 39 1.51 16.70 15.46
N ILE A 40 2.66 16.06 15.26
CA ILE A 40 3.82 16.67 14.61
C ILE A 40 4.08 15.96 13.29
N VAL A 41 4.21 16.72 12.21
CA VAL A 41 4.54 16.23 10.88
C VAL A 41 5.89 16.82 10.48
N ILE A 42 6.89 15.96 10.29
CA ILE A 42 8.26 16.34 9.93
C ILE A 42 8.48 15.94 8.48
N ASN A 43 8.73 16.91 7.61
CA ASN A 43 8.93 16.70 6.17
C ASN A 43 7.80 15.89 5.52
N GLY A 44 6.58 16.01 6.06
CA GLY A 44 5.38 15.32 5.60
C GLY A 44 5.16 13.91 6.17
N VAL A 45 6.00 13.44 7.10
CA VAL A 45 5.83 12.19 7.84
C VAL A 45 5.31 12.47 9.25
N LEU A 46 4.31 11.71 9.71
CA LEU A 46 3.80 11.83 11.08
C LEU A 46 4.87 11.31 12.04
N ALA A 47 5.25 12.11 13.03
CA ALA A 47 6.07 11.64 14.12
C ALA A 47 5.23 10.68 14.99
N ASP A 48 5.73 9.47 15.17
CA ASP A 48 5.22 8.51 16.16
C ASP A 48 5.95 8.65 17.49
N GLU A 49 5.63 7.79 18.46
CA GLU A 49 6.24 7.82 19.79
C GLU A 49 7.74 7.46 19.78
N GLU A 50 8.23 6.80 18.72
CA GLU A 50 9.63 6.41 18.56
C GLU A 50 10.46 7.46 17.79
N THR A 51 9.81 8.45 17.18
CA THR A 51 10.46 9.47 16.35
C THR A 51 11.34 10.39 17.20
N GLU A 52 12.64 10.43 16.90
CA GLU A 52 13.59 11.32 17.58
C GLU A 52 13.32 12.79 17.22
N LEU A 53 12.89 13.59 18.21
CA LEU A 53 12.61 15.03 18.04
C LEU A 53 13.83 15.91 18.35
N SER A 54 14.90 15.34 18.93
CA SER A 54 16.10 16.08 19.34
C SER A 54 17.13 16.18 18.20
N PHE A 55 16.78 16.89 17.13
CA PHE A 55 17.68 17.14 16.00
C PHE A 55 17.92 18.64 15.77
N LYS A 56 19.00 18.93 15.03
CA LYS A 56 19.33 20.29 14.59
C LYS A 56 18.53 20.65 13.34
N LEU A 57 17.87 21.79 13.39
CA LEU A 57 17.09 22.33 12.28
C LEU A 57 18.00 22.74 11.12
N THR A 58 17.55 22.45 9.91
CA THR A 58 18.19 22.86 8.65
C THR A 58 17.15 23.51 7.76
N GLU A 59 17.58 24.21 6.71
CA GLU A 59 16.67 24.84 5.74
C GLU A 59 15.77 23.85 4.98
N LEU A 60 16.13 22.57 4.98
CA LEU A 60 15.35 21.50 4.36
C LEU A 60 14.20 21.03 5.26
N HIS A 61 14.21 21.40 6.55
CA HIS A 61 13.17 20.96 7.48
C HIS A 61 11.89 21.78 7.29
N ARG A 62 10.81 21.06 7.01
CA ARG A 62 9.44 21.57 6.94
C ARG A 62 8.63 20.86 8.02
N ILE A 63 8.35 21.56 9.12
CA ILE A 63 7.67 20.96 10.27
C ILE A 63 6.28 21.58 10.42
N GLN A 64 5.26 20.74 10.61
CA GLN A 64 3.90 21.17 10.86
C GLN A 64 3.43 20.62 12.20
N ILE A 65 2.86 21.46 13.05
CA ILE A 65 2.36 21.11 14.38
C ILE A 65 0.87 21.38 14.41
N PHE A 66 0.08 20.40 14.85
CA PHE A 66 -1.37 20.50 14.94
C PHE A 66 -1.80 20.35 16.40
N ASN A 67 -2.39 21.38 16.97
CA ASN A 67 -2.87 21.40 18.36
C ASN A 67 -4.34 20.94 18.39
N GLN A 68 -4.60 19.63 18.30
CA GLN A 68 -5.96 19.10 18.12
C GLN A 68 -6.21 17.81 18.91
N PRO A 69 -7.43 17.62 19.47
CA PRO A 69 -7.76 16.41 20.22
C PRO A 69 -7.71 15.16 19.34
N ARG A 70 -7.22 14.03 19.90
CA ARG A 70 -6.99 12.73 19.21
C ARG A 70 -8.11 12.24 18.30
N SER A 71 -9.37 12.61 18.57
CA SER A 71 -10.53 12.19 17.78
C SER A 71 -10.67 12.83 16.39
N ILE A 72 -10.01 13.97 16.14
CA ILE A 72 -10.11 14.74 14.86
C ILE A 72 -8.88 14.50 13.95
N VAL A 73 -7.84 13.85 14.50
CA VAL A 73 -6.54 13.60 13.87
C VAL A 73 -6.65 12.79 12.56
N SER A 74 -7.61 11.86 12.48
CA SER A 74 -7.86 11.04 11.28
C SER A 74 -8.25 11.85 10.05
N ASP A 75 -9.20 12.77 10.19
CA ASP A 75 -9.92 13.28 9.01
C ASP A 75 -9.15 14.39 8.31
N ILE A 76 -8.47 15.25 9.07
CA ILE A 76 -7.75 16.42 8.56
C ILE A 76 -6.36 16.05 8.04
N LEU A 77 -5.71 15.04 8.62
CA LEU A 77 -4.38 14.61 8.19
C LEU A 77 -4.42 13.66 6.99
N SER A 78 -5.54 12.98 6.75
CA SER A 78 -5.70 12.02 5.66
C SER A 78 -5.33 12.56 4.25
N PRO A 79 -5.58 13.82 3.86
CA PRO A 79 -5.22 14.34 2.54
C PRO A 79 -3.72 14.65 2.44
N VAL A 80 -3.13 15.18 3.52
CA VAL A 80 -1.70 15.54 3.56
C VAL A 80 -0.84 14.29 3.51
N PHE A 81 -1.19 13.24 4.26
CA PHE A 81 -0.46 11.97 4.24
C PHE A 81 -0.53 11.25 2.89
N LYS A 82 -1.69 11.27 2.21
CA LYS A 82 -1.85 10.65 0.88
C LYS A 82 -0.99 11.29 -0.20
N LEU A 83 -0.67 12.58 -0.06
CA LEU A 83 0.12 13.31 -1.05
C LEU A 83 1.63 13.04 -0.91
N VAL A 84 2.16 13.05 0.31
CA VAL A 84 3.61 12.91 0.54
C VAL A 84 4.09 11.47 0.40
N THR A 85 3.30 10.49 0.85
CA THR A 85 3.59 9.06 0.64
C THR A 85 3.73 8.71 -0.85
N LYS A 86 2.95 9.33 -1.74
CA LYS A 86 3.11 9.15 -3.19
C LYS A 86 4.46 9.66 -3.71
N VAL A 87 4.91 10.84 -3.29
CA VAL A 87 6.16 11.43 -3.80
C VAL A 87 7.39 10.68 -3.28
N PHE A 88 7.40 10.25 -2.02
CA PHE A 88 8.51 9.48 -1.45
C PHE A 88 8.45 7.97 -1.72
N SER A 89 7.31 7.41 -2.16
CA SER A 89 7.24 6.01 -2.62
C SER A 89 8.16 5.70 -3.81
N PHE A 90 8.63 6.74 -4.50
CA PHE A 90 9.61 6.61 -5.58
C PHE A 90 11.05 6.45 -5.08
N LEU A 91 11.34 6.89 -3.84
CA LEU A 91 12.67 6.85 -3.20
C LEU A 91 12.75 5.81 -2.07
N ALA A 92 11.62 5.38 -1.52
CA ALA A 92 11.59 4.28 -0.55
C ALA A 92 11.97 2.96 -1.25
N PRO A 93 12.86 2.12 -0.66
CA PRO A 93 13.03 0.74 -1.11
C PRO A 93 11.65 0.10 -1.07
N LYS A 94 11.14 -0.36 -2.21
CA LYS A 94 9.83 -1.01 -2.30
C LYS A 94 9.73 -2.05 -1.19
N PRO A 95 8.89 -1.84 -0.17
CA PRO A 95 8.61 -2.93 0.75
C PRO A 95 7.98 -4.04 -0.08
N SER A 96 8.64 -5.19 -0.16
CA SER A 96 8.01 -6.44 -0.58
C SER A 96 7.09 -6.92 0.54
N PHE A 97 6.08 -6.12 0.85
CA PHE A 97 4.98 -6.51 1.72
C PHE A 97 3.72 -6.53 0.88
N SER A 98 3.31 -7.75 0.57
CA SER A 98 1.97 -8.13 0.14
C SER A 98 0.96 -7.55 1.12
N THR A 99 0.53 -6.32 0.87
CA THR A 99 -0.56 -5.71 1.61
C THR A 99 -1.78 -5.84 0.72
N SER A 100 -2.47 -6.97 0.86
CA SER A 100 -3.87 -7.12 0.49
C SER A 100 -4.71 -6.21 1.39
N ALA A 101 -4.53 -4.90 1.26
CA ALA A 101 -5.48 -3.91 1.74
C ALA A 101 -6.48 -3.72 0.61
N ASP A 102 -7.50 -4.58 0.61
CA ASP A 102 -8.77 -4.33 -0.08
C ASP A 102 -9.28 -2.97 0.38
N ASN A 103 -8.90 -1.94 -0.36
CA ASN A 103 -9.61 -0.68 -0.35
C ASN A 103 -11.03 -1.03 -0.79
N ASN A 104 -11.95 -0.93 0.18
CA ASN A 104 -13.39 -0.96 0.03
C ASN A 104 -13.86 0.28 -0.78
N ALA A 105 -13.25 0.50 -1.95
CA ALA A 105 -13.83 1.33 -2.98
C ALA A 105 -15.08 0.59 -3.44
N LYS A 106 -16.24 1.18 -3.17
CA LYS A 106 -17.49 0.81 -3.82
C LYS A 106 -17.36 1.12 -5.31
N GLU A 107 -16.58 0.34 -6.03
CA GLU A 107 -16.63 0.33 -7.48
C GLU A 107 -17.92 -0.38 -7.88
N SER A 108 -18.66 0.27 -8.77
CA SER A 108 -19.85 -0.31 -9.40
C SER A 108 -19.52 -1.73 -9.87
N PRO A 109 -20.39 -2.73 -9.62
CA PRO A 109 -20.17 -4.12 -10.03
C PRO A 109 -19.81 -4.28 -11.52
N ASN A 110 -20.17 -3.29 -12.34
CA ASN A 110 -19.91 -3.25 -13.78
C ASN A 110 -18.53 -2.74 -14.21
N ASN A 111 -17.68 -2.25 -13.29
CA ASN A 111 -16.32 -1.80 -13.65
C ASN A 111 -15.22 -2.80 -13.29
N LYS A 112 -15.56 -3.92 -12.65
CA LYS A 112 -14.66 -5.07 -12.62
C LYS A 112 -14.66 -5.66 -14.03
N LEU A 113 -13.60 -5.39 -14.80
CA LEU A 113 -13.11 -6.38 -15.75
C LEU A 113 -13.10 -7.67 -14.96
N THR A 114 -13.90 -8.66 -15.35
CA THR A 114 -13.99 -9.96 -14.70
C THR A 114 -12.63 -10.62 -14.82
N GLY A 115 -11.68 -10.16 -14.01
CA GLY A 115 -10.40 -10.80 -13.78
C GLY A 115 -10.75 -12.17 -13.25
N GLN A 116 -10.09 -13.16 -13.79
CA GLN A 116 -10.17 -14.50 -13.22
C GLN A 116 -9.92 -14.36 -11.72
N THR A 117 -10.86 -14.82 -10.91
CA THR A 117 -10.80 -14.72 -9.44
C THR A 117 -9.78 -15.68 -8.84
N ASN A 118 -9.07 -16.44 -9.69
CA ASN A 118 -8.01 -17.33 -9.26
C ASN A 118 -6.74 -16.49 -9.05
N ILE A 119 -6.40 -16.26 -7.79
CA ILE A 119 -5.19 -15.56 -7.37
C ILE A 119 -4.22 -16.60 -6.84
N ALA A 120 -2.98 -16.59 -7.32
CA ALA A 120 -1.93 -17.47 -6.80
C ALA A 120 -1.71 -17.22 -5.31
N ARG A 121 -1.82 -18.29 -4.51
CA ARG A 121 -1.75 -18.20 -3.04
C ARG A 121 -0.38 -18.66 -2.54
N THR A 122 0.57 -17.73 -2.54
CA THR A 122 1.93 -18.01 -2.03
C THR A 122 1.90 -18.34 -0.54
N TYR A 123 2.68 -19.34 -0.12
CA TYR A 123 2.82 -19.81 1.27
C TYR A 123 1.61 -20.52 1.89
N GLN A 124 0.62 -20.92 1.09
CA GLN A 124 -0.48 -21.75 1.57
C GLN A 124 -0.21 -23.24 1.40
N ALA A 125 -0.96 -24.05 2.15
CA ALA A 125 -0.89 -25.50 2.06
C ALA A 125 -1.17 -25.96 0.62
N ARG A 126 -0.31 -26.83 0.09
CA ARG A 126 -0.49 -27.48 -1.21
C ARG A 126 -1.43 -28.68 -1.05
N PRO A 127 -2.33 -28.95 -2.01
CA PRO A 127 -3.22 -30.09 -1.93
C PRO A 127 -2.41 -31.39 -1.98
N ASP A 128 -2.80 -32.34 -1.13
CA ASP A 128 -2.29 -33.72 -1.12
C ASP A 128 -3.44 -34.64 -1.54
N ILE A 129 -3.40 -35.10 -2.79
CA ILE A 129 -4.52 -35.76 -3.44
C ILE A 129 -4.19 -37.24 -3.64
N TYR A 130 -5.06 -38.11 -3.11
CA TYR A 130 -4.96 -39.56 -3.27
C TYR A 130 -6.14 -40.11 -4.08
N GLY A 131 -5.86 -41.08 -4.94
CA GLY A 131 -6.85 -41.76 -5.77
C GLY A 131 -7.28 -40.97 -7.01
N GLN A 132 -8.39 -41.40 -7.64
CA GLN A 132 -8.92 -40.76 -8.84
C GLN A 132 -9.93 -39.67 -8.45
N VAL A 133 -9.62 -38.42 -8.76
CA VAL A 133 -10.49 -37.27 -8.47
C VAL A 133 -10.64 -36.36 -9.69
N ARG A 134 -11.72 -35.58 -9.70
CA ARG A 134 -11.83 -34.41 -10.57
C ARG A 134 -11.31 -33.19 -9.81
N SER A 135 -10.13 -32.71 -10.17
CA SER A 135 -9.50 -31.54 -9.55
C SER A 135 -9.70 -30.28 -10.37
N PHE A 136 -9.94 -29.15 -9.69
CA PHE A 136 -9.75 -27.80 -10.22
C PHE A 136 -8.45 -27.26 -9.62
N PRO A 137 -7.32 -27.39 -10.32
CA PRO A 137 -6.02 -27.09 -9.73
C PRO A 137 -5.85 -25.58 -9.48
N ASP A 138 -5.09 -25.23 -8.44
CA ASP A 138 -4.84 -23.84 -8.04
C ASP A 138 -3.69 -23.22 -8.87
N LEU A 139 -3.67 -21.90 -9.04
CA LEU A 139 -2.56 -21.22 -9.73
C LEU A 139 -1.28 -21.21 -8.88
N ILE A 140 -0.15 -21.58 -9.49
CA ILE A 140 1.19 -21.47 -8.90
C ILE A 140 1.67 -20.02 -8.94
N GLN A 141 1.38 -19.33 -10.05
CA GLN A 141 1.78 -17.95 -10.30
C GLN A 141 0.64 -17.16 -10.95
N GLN A 142 0.76 -15.83 -10.96
CA GLN A 142 -0.18 -14.96 -11.67
C GLN A 142 -0.21 -15.30 -13.17
N SER A 143 -1.40 -15.25 -13.79
CA SER A 143 -1.56 -15.51 -15.23
C SER A 143 -0.71 -14.54 -16.05
N MET A 144 0.05 -15.08 -17.01
CA MET A 144 0.87 -14.29 -17.92
C MET A 144 0.06 -13.94 -19.17
N PHE A 145 0.10 -12.68 -19.56
CA PHE A 145 -0.64 -12.17 -20.71
C PHE A 145 0.31 -11.76 -21.82
N GLU A 146 0.14 -12.36 -23.00
CA GLU A 146 0.91 -12.03 -24.20
C GLU A 146 -0.05 -11.64 -25.32
N PHE A 147 0.32 -10.63 -26.09
CA PHE A 147 -0.43 -10.22 -27.27
C PHE A 147 0.44 -10.49 -28.50
N THR A 148 -0.01 -11.41 -29.35
CA THR A 148 0.62 -11.69 -30.65
C THR A 148 -0.44 -11.51 -31.71
N ASP A 149 -0.18 -10.63 -32.68
CA ASP A 149 -1.11 -10.31 -33.77
C ASP A 149 -2.52 -9.92 -33.29
N ASN A 150 -2.59 -9.09 -32.24
CA ASN A 150 -3.83 -8.61 -31.64
C ASN A 150 -4.70 -9.73 -31.01
N ILE A 151 -4.16 -10.93 -30.86
CA ILE A 151 -4.76 -12.05 -30.14
C ILE A 151 -4.12 -12.13 -28.74
N LYS A 152 -4.97 -12.17 -27.71
CA LYS A 152 -4.54 -12.29 -26.31
C LYS A 152 -4.36 -13.76 -25.95
N TYR A 153 -3.14 -14.15 -25.64
CA TYR A 153 -2.77 -15.44 -25.07
C TYR A 153 -2.61 -15.32 -23.54
N VAL A 154 -3.07 -16.35 -22.80
CA VAL A 154 -3.12 -16.34 -21.33
C VAL A 154 -2.45 -17.59 -20.74
N THR A 155 -1.15 -17.54 -20.51
CA THR A 155 -0.42 -18.72 -20.02
C THR A 155 -0.56 -18.86 -18.51
N GLU A 156 -1.00 -20.04 -18.07
CA GLU A 156 -1.29 -20.35 -16.66
C GLU A 156 -0.61 -21.63 -16.21
N TRP A 157 0.01 -21.60 -15.04
CA TRP A 157 0.67 -22.75 -14.42
C TRP A 157 -0.13 -23.17 -13.19
N MET A 158 -0.61 -24.41 -13.22
CA MET A 158 -1.55 -24.93 -12.23
C MET A 158 -0.88 -26.01 -11.36
N ASN A 159 -1.20 -26.00 -10.07
CA ASN A 159 -0.74 -26.96 -9.08
C ASN A 159 -1.80 -28.03 -8.84
N PHE A 160 -1.49 -29.27 -9.20
CA PHE A 160 -2.35 -30.43 -8.91
C PHE A 160 -2.16 -30.96 -7.49
N GLY A 161 -0.95 -30.84 -6.94
CA GLY A 161 -0.59 -31.32 -5.62
C GLY A 161 0.84 -31.79 -5.53
N ILE A 162 1.20 -32.41 -4.40
CA ILE A 162 2.54 -32.95 -4.17
C ILE A 162 2.60 -34.38 -4.75
N GLY A 163 3.59 -34.68 -5.59
CA GLY A 163 3.81 -36.02 -6.13
C GLY A 163 3.68 -36.11 -7.66
N GLN A 164 3.48 -37.34 -8.15
CA GLN A 164 3.30 -37.63 -9.58
C GLN A 164 1.84 -37.98 -9.84
N TYR A 165 1.28 -37.40 -10.90
CA TYR A 165 -0.12 -37.54 -11.24
C TYR A 165 -0.26 -37.96 -12.70
N THR A 166 -1.15 -38.93 -12.96
CA THR A 166 -1.60 -39.24 -14.32
C THR A 166 -2.81 -38.38 -14.63
N VAL A 167 -2.69 -37.48 -15.62
CA VAL A 167 -3.76 -36.56 -16.01
C VAL A 167 -4.49 -37.13 -17.22
N GLU A 168 -5.78 -37.39 -17.06
CA GLU A 168 -6.67 -37.89 -18.11
C GLU A 168 -7.91 -37.00 -18.24
N SER A 169 -8.50 -36.95 -19.45
CA SER A 169 -9.76 -36.24 -19.72
C SER A 169 -9.73 -34.74 -19.34
N VAL A 170 -8.70 -34.02 -19.80
CA VAL A 170 -8.62 -32.55 -19.62
C VAL A 170 -9.83 -31.89 -20.28
N ARG A 171 -10.59 -31.13 -19.49
CA ARG A 171 -11.75 -30.37 -19.96
C ARG A 171 -11.51 -28.90 -19.79
N TYR A 172 -11.63 -28.16 -20.88
CA TYR A 172 -11.65 -26.71 -20.84
C TYR A 172 -13.07 -26.26 -20.46
N SER A 173 -13.19 -25.44 -19.41
CA SER A 173 -14.45 -24.75 -19.15
C SER A 173 -14.73 -23.86 -20.35
N ARG A 174 -15.76 -24.20 -21.13
CA ARG A 174 -16.10 -23.51 -22.37
C ARG A 174 -16.58 -22.08 -22.07
N VAL A 175 -15.65 -21.15 -22.00
CA VAL A 175 -15.85 -19.75 -22.38
C VAL A 175 -15.07 -19.59 -23.69
N LYS A 176 -15.70 -19.05 -24.74
CA LYS A 176 -15.09 -18.92 -26.08
C LYS A 176 -13.78 -18.11 -25.99
N SER A 177 -12.65 -18.80 -25.88
CA SER A 177 -11.34 -18.36 -26.33
C SER A 177 -10.43 -19.59 -26.31
N GLY A 178 -9.92 -19.98 -27.48
CA GLY A 178 -9.25 -21.25 -27.70
C GLY A 178 -7.95 -21.37 -26.89
N PHE A 179 -7.80 -22.50 -26.22
CA PHE A 179 -6.53 -22.96 -25.67
C PHE A 179 -6.13 -24.22 -26.42
N ASP A 180 -5.02 -24.15 -27.16
CA ASP A 180 -4.35 -25.29 -27.80
C ASP A 180 -3.13 -25.67 -26.95
N CYS A 181 -3.23 -26.78 -26.22
CA CYS A 181 -2.06 -27.40 -25.61
C CYS A 181 -1.45 -28.35 -26.64
N ARG A 182 -0.36 -27.93 -27.29
CA ARG A 182 0.46 -28.86 -28.07
C ARG A 182 1.15 -29.86 -27.15
N ARG A 183 1.13 -31.13 -27.57
CA ARG A 183 1.87 -32.25 -26.98
C ARG A 183 3.38 -32.07 -27.11
#